data_AF-A0A151EX22-F1
#
_entry.id   AF-A0A151EX22-F1
#
_cell.length_a   1.000
_cell.length_b   1.000
_cell.length_c   1.000
_cell.angle_alpha   90.00
_cell.angle_beta   90.00
_cell.angle_gamma   90.00
#
_symmetry.space_group_name_H-M   'P 1'
#
loop_
_entity.id
_entity.type
_entity.pdbx_description
1 polymer ?
#
loop_
_entity_poly.entity_id
_entity_poly.type
_entity_poly.pdbx_seq_one_letter_code
_entity_poly.pdbx_strand_id
1 'polypeptide(L)'
;MNNEGYPNPSGWRISLSIAVGIGWLIFVIIWLAFYAGDYTLYRNIAIIIISILVIFLILGISWASWGLKYMPKEGKEMMKTEGFRSRIIVSIVIPFLLIIFMIYWFYFPAEDFDGYQNIAIFLVSLLIVGGLLAGIWAPWGMKHSKDFEKFDCKEKKD
;
A
#
# COMPACT_ATOMS: atom_id res chain seq x y z
N MET A 1 -8.69 1.33 29.11
CA MET A 1 -7.64 1.50 28.08
C MET A 1 -6.59 2.44 28.63
N ASN A 2 -5.69 1.92 29.47
CA ASN A 2 -4.51 2.66 29.86
C ASN A 2 -3.47 2.40 28.76
N ASN A 3 -3.29 3.37 27.87
CA ASN A 3 -2.30 3.34 26.79
C ASN A 3 -0.87 3.55 27.33
N GLU A 4 -0.50 2.84 28.39
CA GLU A 4 0.81 2.94 29.02
C GLU A 4 1.84 2.16 28.19
N GLY A 5 2.25 2.72 27.06
CA GLY A 5 3.38 2.17 26.30
C GLY A 5 3.50 2.56 24.83
N TYR A 6 2.46 3.14 24.21
CA TYR A 6 2.56 3.60 22.83
C TYR A 6 2.96 5.07 22.80
N PRO A 7 4.23 5.41 22.47
CA PRO A 7 4.63 6.81 22.45
C PRO A 7 3.87 7.52 21.34
N ASN A 8 3.50 8.79 21.55
CA ASN A 8 2.89 9.57 20.48
C ASN A 8 3.87 9.67 19.29
N PRO A 9 3.37 9.57 18.04
CA PRO A 9 4.21 9.79 16.87
C PRO A 9 4.79 11.20 16.95
N SER A 10 6.08 11.32 16.63
CA SER A 10 6.78 12.60 16.66
C SER A 10 6.11 13.64 15.76
N GLY A 11 5.96 14.88 16.22
CA GLY A 11 5.28 15.96 15.49
C GLY A 11 5.76 16.17 14.05
N TRP A 12 7.05 15.92 13.75
CA TRP A 12 7.57 16.06 12.38
C TRP A 12 6.92 15.13 11.36
N ARG A 13 6.42 13.95 11.75
CA ARG A 13 5.73 13.01 10.84
C ARG A 13 4.36 13.53 10.42
N ILE A 14 3.69 14.22 11.34
CA ILE A 14 2.43 14.91 11.09
C ILE A 14 2.69 16.06 10.11
N SER A 15 3.69 16.91 10.41
CA SER A 15 4.11 17.99 9.51
C SER A 15 4.50 17.48 8.12
N LEU A 16 5.26 16.37 8.04
CA LEU A 16 5.62 15.73 6.78
C LEU A 16 4.37 15.29 6.01
N SER A 17 3.40 14.66 6.68
CA SER A 17 2.18 14.17 6.02
C SER A 17 1.36 15.32 5.43
N ILE A 18 1.25 16.43 6.18
CA ILE A 18 0.60 17.66 5.71
C ILE A 18 1.36 18.26 4.52
N ALA A 19 2.68 18.39 4.63
CA ALA A 19 3.52 18.96 3.57
C ALA A 19 3.47 18.12 2.28
N VAL A 20 3.52 16.80 2.39
CA VAL A 20 3.39 15.89 1.25
C VAL A 20 1.99 15.99 0.62
N GLY A 21 0.94 16.06 1.43
CA GLY A 21 -0.43 16.22 0.93
C GLY A 21 -0.63 17.54 0.17
N ILE A 22 -0.20 18.67 0.76
CA ILE A 22 -0.28 19.98 0.12
C ILE A 22 0.61 20.03 -1.13
N GLY A 23 1.84 19.54 -1.02
CA GLY A 23 2.79 19.50 -2.14
C GLY A 23 2.26 18.67 -3.31
N TRP A 24 1.61 17.54 -3.03
CA TRP A 24 0.97 16.73 -4.06
C TRP A 24 -0.22 17.45 -4.71
N LEU A 25 -1.07 18.14 -3.93
CA LEU A 25 -2.15 18.95 -4.51
C LEU A 25 -1.63 20.06 -5.42
N ILE A 26 -0.57 20.77 -5.00
CA ILE A 26 0.09 21.77 -5.84
C ILE A 26 0.61 21.13 -7.13
N PHE A 27 1.28 19.98 -7.03
CA PHE A 27 1.74 19.22 -8.19
C PHE A 27 0.58 18.86 -9.13
N VAL A 28 -0.53 18.32 -8.62
CA VAL A 28 -1.70 17.95 -9.43
C VAL A 28 -2.29 19.16 -10.14
N ILE A 29 -2.45 20.29 -9.45
CA ILE A 29 -2.98 21.52 -10.04
C ILE A 29 -2.06 22.02 -11.17
N ILE A 30 -0.75 22.09 -10.92
CA ILE A 30 0.22 22.53 -11.92
C ILE A 30 0.23 21.56 -13.11
N TRP A 31 0.25 20.25 -12.85
CA TRP A 31 0.23 19.23 -13.89
C TRP A 31 -0.98 19.39 -14.80
N LEU A 32 -2.19 19.44 -14.21
CA LEU A 32 -3.44 19.55 -14.95
C LEU A 32 -3.56 20.88 -15.71
N ALA A 33 -3.12 21.98 -15.12
CA ALA A 33 -3.26 23.31 -15.72
C ALA A 33 -2.27 23.58 -16.85
N PHE A 34 -1.06 23.03 -16.79
CA PHE A 34 0.04 23.43 -17.67
C PHE A 34 0.64 22.31 -18.53
N TYR A 35 0.56 21.05 -18.08
CA TYR A 35 1.29 19.95 -18.74
C TYR A 35 0.36 18.90 -19.35
N ALA A 36 -0.80 18.65 -18.72
CA ALA A 36 -1.67 17.54 -19.10
C ALA A 36 -2.19 17.59 -20.55
N GLY A 37 -2.29 18.79 -21.15
CA GLY A 37 -2.77 18.98 -22.51
C GLY A 37 -1.88 18.37 -23.60
N ASP A 38 -0.58 18.22 -23.33
CA ASP A 38 0.38 17.65 -24.28
C ASP A 38 0.44 16.11 -24.22
N TYR A 39 -0.30 15.50 -23.29
CA TYR A 39 -0.30 14.06 -23.05
C TYR A 39 -1.65 13.45 -23.35
N THR A 40 -1.65 12.21 -23.82
CA THR A 40 -2.87 11.42 -23.96
C THR A 40 -3.49 11.13 -22.59
N LEU A 41 -4.76 10.75 -22.58
CA LEU A 41 -5.47 10.38 -21.36
C LEU A 41 -4.71 9.29 -20.57
N TYR A 42 -4.19 8.27 -21.26
CA TYR A 42 -3.50 7.15 -20.62
C TYR A 42 -2.17 7.58 -20.01
N ARG A 43 -1.36 8.39 -20.71
CA ARG A 43 -0.12 8.92 -20.13
C ARG A 43 -0.39 9.81 -18.92
N ASN A 44 -1.44 10.63 -18.97
CA ASN A 44 -1.88 11.41 -17.81
C ASN A 44 -2.25 10.50 -16.62
N ILE A 45 -2.98 9.41 -16.85
CA ILE A 45 -3.28 8.41 -15.80
C ILE A 45 -1.99 7.82 -15.22
N ALA A 46 -1.02 7.42 -16.06
CA ALA A 46 0.26 6.89 -15.61
C ALA A 46 1.02 7.90 -14.71
N ILE A 47 0.98 9.19 -15.07
CA ILE A 47 1.65 10.28 -14.35
C ILE A 47 0.97 10.56 -12.99
N ILE A 48 -0.36 10.43 -12.91
CA ILE A 48 -1.05 10.48 -11.63
C ILE A 48 -0.68 9.27 -10.77
N ILE A 49 -0.66 8.05 -11.33
CA ILE A 49 -0.31 6.83 -10.58
C ILE A 49 1.12 6.91 -10.04
N ILE A 50 2.11 7.35 -10.84
CA ILE A 50 3.49 7.50 -10.36
C ILE A 50 3.60 8.57 -9.27
N SER A 51 2.84 9.66 -9.35
CA SER A 51 2.84 10.68 -8.29
C SER A 51 2.30 10.13 -6.97
N ILE A 52 1.25 9.30 -7.03
CA ILE A 52 0.68 8.61 -5.87
C ILE A 52 1.68 7.59 -5.32
N LEU A 53 2.38 6.85 -6.19
CA LEU A 53 3.44 5.93 -5.79
C LEU A 53 4.55 6.65 -4.99
N VAL A 54 4.97 7.83 -5.43
CA VAL A 54 5.95 8.65 -4.70
C VAL A 54 5.45 9.02 -3.31
N ILE A 55 4.18 9.43 -3.16
CA ILE A 55 3.58 9.70 -1.84
C ILE A 55 3.62 8.45 -0.96
N PHE A 56 3.18 7.30 -1.50
CA PHE A 56 3.17 6.05 -0.75
C PHE A 56 4.56 5.64 -0.28
N LEU A 57 5.60 5.89 -1.07
CA LEU A 57 6.98 5.62 -0.65
C LEU A 57 7.39 6.56 0.49
N ILE A 58 7.17 7.87 0.36
CA ILE A 58 7.58 8.86 1.38
C ILE A 58 6.84 8.61 2.71
N LEU A 59 5.51 8.51 2.66
CA LEU A 59 4.69 8.32 3.85
C LEU A 59 4.81 6.90 4.38
N GLY A 60 4.82 5.90 3.51
CA GLY A 60 4.97 4.50 3.87
C GLY A 60 6.25 4.24 4.64
N ILE A 61 7.40 4.73 4.17
CA ILE A 61 8.68 4.57 4.88
C ILE A 61 8.66 5.31 6.24
N SER A 62 8.14 6.54 6.26
CA SER A 62 8.09 7.37 7.47
C SER A 62 7.25 6.73 8.59
N TRP A 63 6.08 6.19 8.24
CA TRP A 63 5.16 5.58 9.19
C TRP A 63 5.50 4.11 9.48
N ALA A 64 5.93 3.32 8.50
CA ALA A 64 6.31 1.93 8.71
C ALA A 64 7.53 1.80 9.63
N SER A 65 8.54 2.67 9.47
CA SER A 65 9.73 2.66 10.34
C SER A 65 9.37 2.92 11.81
N TRP A 66 8.42 3.81 12.05
CA TRP A 66 7.92 4.10 13.40
C TRP A 66 7.05 2.96 13.94
N GLY A 67 6.10 2.45 13.14
CA GLY A 67 5.21 1.36 13.53
C GLY A 67 5.98 0.08 13.86
N LEU A 68 7.04 -0.23 13.11
CA LEU A 68 7.92 -1.38 13.41
C LEU A 68 8.73 -1.16 14.68
N LYS A 69 9.22 0.06 14.94
CA LYS A 69 10.03 0.39 16.12
C LYS A 69 9.22 0.27 17.41
N TYR A 70 7.98 0.74 17.40
CA TYR A 70 7.12 0.83 18.59
C TYR A 70 6.05 -0.26 18.66
N MET A 71 6.18 -1.31 17.83
CA MET A 71 5.28 -2.46 17.82
C MET A 71 5.11 -3.08 19.23
N PRO A 72 3.87 -3.37 19.67
CA PRO A 72 3.60 -3.99 20.96
C PRO A 72 4.16 -5.42 21.03
N LYS A 73 4.25 -5.99 22.23
CA LYS A 73 4.83 -7.33 22.44
C LYS A 73 4.06 -8.39 21.67
N GLU A 74 2.74 -8.29 21.66
CA GLU A 74 1.80 -9.17 20.96
C GLU A 74 2.06 -9.13 19.45
N GLY A 75 2.26 -7.93 18.88
CA GLY A 75 2.63 -7.76 17.48
C GLY A 75 4.00 -8.37 17.15
N LYS A 76 4.97 -8.27 18.07
CA LYS A 76 6.28 -8.93 17.91
C LYS A 76 6.18 -10.45 17.97
N GLU A 77 5.33 -11.00 18.83
CA GLU A 77 5.05 -12.45 18.87
C GLU A 77 4.33 -12.91 17.60
N MET A 78 3.36 -12.13 17.11
CA MET A 78 2.68 -12.40 15.85
C MET A 78 3.66 -12.44 14.68
N MET A 79 4.64 -11.52 14.65
CA MET A 79 5.71 -11.48 13.65
C MET A 79 6.63 -12.72 13.64
N LYS A 80 6.67 -13.49 14.74
CA LYS A 80 7.43 -14.74 14.84
C LYS A 80 6.65 -15.96 14.33
N THR A 81 5.34 -15.83 14.13
CA THR A 81 4.50 -16.93 13.61
C THR A 81 5.00 -17.38 12.25
N GLU A 82 5.08 -18.69 12.05
CA GLU A 82 5.71 -19.29 10.87
C GLU A 82 5.09 -18.76 9.57
N GLY A 83 5.94 -18.13 8.75
CA GLY A 83 5.55 -17.57 7.46
C GLY A 83 4.73 -16.27 7.51
N PHE A 84 4.38 -15.72 8.68
CA PHE A 84 3.64 -14.46 8.75
C PHE A 84 4.44 -13.29 8.15
N ARG A 85 5.72 -13.15 8.54
CA ARG A 85 6.60 -12.10 8.02
C ARG A 85 6.77 -12.14 6.50
N SER A 86 6.92 -13.34 5.93
CA SER A 86 7.02 -13.52 4.48
C SER A 86 5.75 -13.04 3.78
N ARG A 87 4.57 -13.36 4.32
CA ARG A 87 3.28 -12.90 3.77
C ARG A 87 3.11 -11.39 3.84
N ILE A 88 3.54 -10.76 4.93
CA ILE A 88 3.55 -9.28 5.03
C ILE A 88 4.43 -8.67 3.94
N ILE A 89 5.64 -9.19 3.75
CA ILE A 89 6.56 -8.71 2.69
C ILE A 89 5.91 -8.89 1.32
N VAL A 90 5.31 -10.05 1.05
CA VAL A 90 4.60 -10.32 -0.21
C VAL A 90 3.42 -9.37 -0.43
N SER A 91 2.61 -9.14 0.62
CA SER A 91 1.48 -8.19 0.58
C SER A 91 1.91 -6.74 0.36
N ILE A 92 3.16 -6.38 0.64
CA ILE A 92 3.72 -5.08 0.29
C ILE A 92 4.22 -5.13 -1.15
N VAL A 93 5.12 -6.07 -1.48
CA VAL A 93 5.81 -6.11 -2.79
C VAL A 93 4.86 -6.30 -3.97
N ILE A 94 3.87 -7.18 -3.87
CA ILE A 94 2.97 -7.48 -5.00
C ILE A 94 2.19 -6.23 -5.47
N PRO A 95 1.53 -5.46 -4.59
CA PRO A 95 0.91 -4.20 -5.00
C PRO A 95 1.88 -3.20 -5.65
N PHE A 96 3.11 -3.07 -5.15
CA PHE A 96 4.11 -2.20 -5.78
C PHE A 96 4.46 -2.67 -7.20
N LEU A 97 4.65 -3.97 -7.42
CA LEU A 97 4.88 -4.54 -8.75
C LEU A 97 3.69 -4.29 -9.68
N LEU A 98 2.46 -4.44 -9.17
CA LEU A 98 1.25 -4.14 -9.93
C LEU A 98 1.18 -2.66 -10.32
N ILE A 99 1.47 -1.73 -9.41
CA ILE A 99 1.48 -0.29 -9.71
C ILE A 99 2.55 0.02 -10.76
N ILE A 100 3.76 -0.55 -10.64
CA ILE A 100 4.82 -0.38 -11.65
C ILE A 100 4.38 -0.91 -13.01
N PHE A 101 3.76 -2.09 -13.04
CA PHE A 101 3.17 -2.63 -14.26
C PHE A 101 2.10 -1.70 -14.85
N MET A 102 1.21 -1.14 -14.01
CA MET A 102 0.17 -0.21 -14.47
C MET A 102 0.75 1.09 -15.01
N ILE A 103 1.79 1.64 -14.37
CA ILE A 103 2.50 2.82 -14.89
C ILE A 103 3.08 2.51 -16.27
N TYR A 104 3.78 1.38 -16.42
CA TYR A 104 4.32 0.94 -17.70
C TYR A 104 3.21 0.77 -18.74
N TRP A 105 2.12 0.08 -18.38
CA TRP A 105 0.99 -0.19 -19.26
C TRP A 105 0.31 1.09 -19.76
N PHE A 106 -0.03 2.01 -18.86
CA PHE A 106 -0.71 3.24 -19.24
C PHE A 106 0.22 4.23 -19.97
N TYR A 107 1.53 4.13 -19.78
CA TYR A 107 2.47 5.03 -20.43
C TYR A 107 2.87 4.59 -21.84
N PHE A 108 3.06 3.28 -22.08
CA PHE A 108 3.50 2.78 -23.39
C PHE A 108 2.38 2.10 -24.18
N PRO A 109 1.86 0.91 -23.79
CA PRO A 109 1.04 0.13 -24.71
C PRO A 109 -0.42 0.56 -24.78
N ALA A 110 -0.96 1.23 -23.75
CA ALA A 110 -2.41 1.49 -23.64
C ALA A 110 -3.03 2.27 -24.81
N GLU A 111 -2.25 3.05 -25.55
CA GLU A 111 -2.71 3.81 -26.73
C GLU A 111 -3.11 2.90 -27.91
N ASP A 112 -2.55 1.69 -27.98
CA ASP A 112 -2.83 0.71 -29.04
C ASP A 112 -4.12 -0.09 -28.79
N PHE A 113 -4.77 0.12 -27.63
CA PHE A 113 -5.95 -0.61 -27.19
C PHE A 113 -7.13 0.33 -26.97
N ASP A 114 -8.34 -0.20 -27.20
CA ASP A 114 -9.55 0.54 -26.87
C ASP A 114 -9.78 0.65 -25.34
N GLY A 115 -10.71 1.51 -24.95
CA GLY A 115 -11.01 1.74 -23.54
C GLY A 115 -11.48 0.48 -22.80
N TYR A 116 -12.27 -0.38 -23.45
CA TYR A 116 -12.76 -1.62 -22.84
C TYR A 116 -11.65 -2.65 -22.66
N GLN A 117 -10.74 -2.76 -23.63
CA GLN A 117 -9.54 -3.60 -23.54
C GLN A 117 -8.63 -3.15 -22.40
N ASN A 118 -8.39 -1.84 -22.25
CA ASN A 118 -7.61 -1.30 -21.14
C ASN A 118 -8.27 -1.57 -19.78
N ILE A 119 -9.59 -1.41 -19.68
CA ILE A 119 -10.35 -1.77 -18.47
C ILE A 119 -10.23 -3.26 -18.18
N ALA A 120 -10.36 -4.13 -19.19
CA ALA A 120 -10.23 -5.57 -19.01
C ALA A 120 -8.83 -5.95 -18.49
N ILE A 121 -7.76 -5.35 -19.03
CA ILE A 121 -6.38 -5.63 -18.61
C ILE A 121 -6.14 -5.16 -17.17
N PHE A 122 -6.68 -4.00 -16.80
CA PHE A 122 -6.68 -3.53 -15.42
C PHE A 122 -7.38 -4.53 -14.48
N LEU A 123 -8.61 -4.94 -14.80
CA LEU A 123 -9.39 -5.88 -13.98
C LEU A 123 -8.74 -7.25 -13.87
N VAL A 124 -8.22 -7.80 -14.97
CA VAL A 124 -7.50 -9.08 -14.98
C VAL A 124 -6.27 -9.02 -14.08
N SER A 125 -5.52 -7.92 -14.13
CA SER A 125 -4.35 -7.73 -13.26
C SER A 125 -4.72 -7.70 -11.78
N LEU A 126 -5.83 -7.02 -11.42
CA LEU A 126 -6.36 -7.04 -10.06
C LEU A 126 -6.81 -8.44 -9.64
N LEU A 127 -7.46 -9.19 -10.51
CA LEU A 127 -7.91 -10.55 -10.23
C LEU A 127 -6.73 -11.51 -10.01
N ILE A 128 -5.67 -11.40 -10.82
CA ILE A 128 -4.45 -12.20 -10.66
C ILE A 128 -3.82 -11.90 -9.30
N VAL A 129 -3.59 -10.63 -8.98
CA VAL A 129 -2.98 -10.22 -7.71
C VAL A 129 -3.85 -10.58 -6.52
N GLY A 130 -5.16 -10.31 -6.60
CA GLY A 130 -6.13 -10.65 -5.55
C GLY A 130 -6.21 -12.15 -5.30
N GLY A 131 -6.24 -12.95 -6.38
CA GLY A 131 -6.23 -14.41 -6.30
C GLY A 131 -4.95 -14.96 -5.68
N LEU A 132 -3.79 -14.41 -6.04
CA LEU A 132 -2.50 -14.78 -5.43
C LEU A 132 -2.47 -14.45 -3.93
N LEU A 133 -2.84 -13.24 -3.55
CA LEU A 133 -2.87 -12.83 -2.15
C LEU A 133 -3.89 -13.66 -1.35
N ALA A 134 -5.07 -13.90 -1.89
CA ALA A 134 -6.08 -14.76 -1.26
C ALA A 134 -5.58 -16.19 -1.07
N GLY A 135 -4.95 -16.78 -2.10
CA GLY A 135 -4.38 -18.13 -2.03
C GLY A 135 -3.23 -18.25 -1.03
N ILE A 136 -2.45 -17.18 -0.82
CA ILE A 136 -1.35 -17.14 0.15
C ILE A 136 -1.87 -17.00 1.59
N TRP A 137 -2.93 -16.20 1.79
CA TRP A 137 -3.46 -15.89 3.11
C TRP A 137 -4.52 -16.87 3.61
N ALA A 138 -5.48 -17.28 2.78
CA ALA A 138 -6.64 -18.05 3.23
C ALA A 138 -6.27 -19.41 3.86
N PRO A 139 -5.44 -20.28 3.24
CA PRO A 139 -5.06 -21.56 3.84
C PRO A 139 -4.27 -21.38 5.15
N TRP A 140 -3.41 -20.37 5.20
CA TRP A 140 -2.58 -20.10 6.36
C TRP A 140 -3.37 -19.55 7.54
N GLY A 141 -4.29 -18.61 7.28
CA GLY A 141 -5.17 -18.03 8.28
C GLY A 141 -6.08 -19.08 8.91
N MET A 142 -6.60 -20.01 8.10
CA MET A 142 -7.36 -21.16 8.61
C MET A 142 -6.51 -22.07 9.50
N LYS A 143 -5.24 -22.31 9.15
CA LYS A 143 -4.33 -23.14 9.94
C LYS A 143 -3.98 -22.51 11.30
N HIS A 144 -3.86 -21.18 11.38
CA HIS A 144 -3.40 -20.47 12.57
C HIS A 144 -4.51 -19.73 13.32
N SER A 145 -5.79 -19.99 13.02
CA SER A 145 -6.93 -19.29 13.63
C SER A 145 -6.92 -19.35 15.16
N LYS A 146 -6.58 -20.52 15.73
CA LYS A 146 -6.46 -20.73 17.18
C LYS A 146 -5.32 -19.94 17.83
N ASP A 147 -4.24 -19.70 17.10
CA ASP A 147 -3.12 -18.90 17.60
C ASP A 147 -3.55 -17.43 17.73
N PHE A 148 -4.38 -16.94 16.80
CA PHE A 148 -4.97 -15.60 16.85
C PHE A 148 -5.99 -15.42 17.98
N GLU A 149 -6.89 -16.39 18.18
CA GLU A 149 -7.83 -16.36 19.31
C GLU A 149 -7.10 -16.23 20.67
N LYS A 150 -5.93 -16.85 20.80
CA LYS A 150 -5.10 -16.75 22.00
C LYS A 150 -4.53 -15.34 22.21
N PHE A 151 -4.15 -14.63 21.15
CA PHE A 151 -3.70 -13.25 21.25
C PHE A 151 -4.86 -12.32 21.68
N ASP A 152 -6.05 -12.49 21.10
CA ASP A 152 -7.25 -11.70 21.46
C ASP A 152 -7.68 -11.93 22.92
N CYS A 153 -7.63 -13.18 23.39
CA CYS A 153 -7.92 -13.50 24.79
C CYS A 153 -6.89 -12.94 25.77
N LYS A 154 -5.65 -12.72 25.33
CA LYS A 154 -4.61 -12.13 26.16
C LYS A 154 -4.78 -10.62 26.25
N GLU A 155 -5.05 -9.96 25.13
CA GLU A 155 -5.34 -8.53 25.08
C GLU A 155 -6.53 -8.13 25.97
N LYS A 156 -7.60 -8.95 26.01
CA LYS A 156 -8.78 -8.67 26.86
C LYS A 156 -8.53 -8.80 28.37
N LYS A 157 -7.41 -9.39 28.79
CA LYS A 157 -7.10 -9.65 30.20
C LYS A 157 -6.16 -8.61 30.82
N ASP A 158 -5.49 -7.83 29.98
CA ASP A 158 -4.58 -6.74 30.36
C ASP A 158 -5.29 -5.37 30.29
#